data_AF-A0AAU7HRK4-F1
#
_entry.id   AF-A0AAU7HRK4-F1
#
_cell.length_a   1.000
_cell.length_b   1.000
_cell.length_c   1.000
_cell.angle_alpha   90.00
_cell.angle_beta   90.00
_cell.angle_gamma   90.00
#
_symmetry.space_group_name_H-M   'P 1'
#
loop_
_entity.id
_entity.type
_entity.pdbx_description
1 polymer ?
#
loop_
_entity_poly.entity_id
_entity_poly.type
_entity_poly.pdbx_seq_one_letter_code
_entity_poly.pdbx_strand_id
1 'polypeptide(L)' 'MKEGYYWIRHCGCVQVAYYTNDTVDDLETGKTITGVWHLTRGDDICHNGEAEVLEGPLAPPI' A
#
# COMPACT_ATOMS: atom_id res chain seq x y z
N MET A 1 -0.07 2.56 9.11
CA MET A 1 0.27 3.95 8.74
C MET A 1 -0.98 4.83 8.81
N LYS A 2 -0.92 6.13 8.50
CA LYS A 2 -2.15 6.93 8.33
C LYS A 2 -2.82 6.55 7.00
N GLU A 3 -4.14 6.45 6.97
CA GLU A 3 -4.84 6.23 5.71
C GLU A 3 -4.68 7.43 4.78
N GLY A 4 -4.50 7.16 3.48
CA GLY A 4 -4.18 8.20 2.51
C GLY A 4 -3.47 7.68 1.28
N TYR A 5 -3.25 8.58 0.32
CA TYR A 5 -2.46 8.31 -0.88
C TYR A 5 -0.97 8.48 -0.57
N TYR A 6 -0.13 7.60 -1.08
CA TYR A 6 1.33 7.65 -0.95
C TYR A 6 1.99 7.36 -2.29
N TRP A 7 3.20 7.90 -2.50
CA TRP A 7 4.12 7.37 -3.49
C TRP A 7 4.81 6.14 -2.93
N ILE A 8 4.73 5.03 -3.64
CA ILE A 8 5.39 3.78 -3.31
C ILE A 8 6.22 3.25 -4.48
N ARG A 9 7.19 2.39 -4.18
CA ARG A 9 7.84 1.52 -5.16
C ARG A 9 7.43 0.08 -4.90
N HIS A 10 6.86 -0.56 -5.91
CA HIS A 10 6.49 -1.97 -5.88
C HIS A 10 6.92 -2.63 -7.20
N CYS A 11 7.62 -3.77 -7.13
CA CYS A 11 8.16 -4.48 -8.31
C CYS A 11 8.96 -3.57 -9.27
N GLY A 12 9.72 -2.61 -8.73
CA GLY A 12 10.51 -1.64 -9.50
C GLY A 12 9.71 -0.48 -10.12
N CYS A 13 8.38 -0.49 -10.03
CA CYS A 13 7.51 0.57 -10.51
C CYS A 13 7.25 1.61 -9.40
N VAL A 14 7.46 2.89 -9.71
CA VAL A 14 7.06 4.01 -8.82
C VAL A 14 5.65 4.44 -9.18
N GLN A 15 4.73 4.38 -8.22
CA GLN A 15 3.31 4.71 -8.44
C GLN A 15 2.65 5.27 -7.18
N VAL A 16 1.50 5.90 -7.36
CA VAL A 16 0.61 6.28 -6.26
C VAL A 16 -0.26 5.07 -5.89
N ALA A 17 -0.44 4.83 -4.59
CA ALA A 17 -1.37 3.86 -4.04
C ALA A 17 -2.08 4.44 -2.80
N TYR A 18 -3.30 3.97 -2.53
CA TYR A 18 -4.04 4.34 -1.31
C TYR A 18 -3.83 3.29 -0.23
N TYR A 19 -3.51 3.71 0.99
CA TYR A 19 -3.35 2.82 2.14
C TYR A 19 -4.57 2.87 3.04
N THR A 20 -5.09 1.70 3.45
CA THR A 20 -6.08 1.55 4.53
C THR A 20 -5.51 0.75 5.70
N ASN A 21 -6.08 0.89 6.90
CA ASN A 21 -5.77 0.03 8.04
C ASN A 21 -6.66 -1.23 8.11
N ASP A 22 -7.24 -1.64 6.98
CA ASP A 22 -7.98 -2.90 6.89
C ASP A 22 -7.05 -4.09 7.15
N THR A 23 -7.65 -5.22 7.51
CA THR A 23 -6.94 -6.48 7.68
C THR A 23 -7.13 -7.38 6.47
N VAL A 24 -6.04 -7.98 5.99
CA VAL A 24 -6.04 -8.95 4.90
C VAL A 24 -5.20 -10.16 5.28
N ASP A 25 -5.59 -11.33 4.83
CA ASP A 25 -4.77 -12.53 5.00
C ASP A 25 -3.66 -12.54 3.94
N ASP A 26 -2.42 -12.50 4.41
CA ASP A 26 -1.24 -12.70 3.58
C ASP A 26 -1.19 -14.16 3.14
N LEU A 27 -1.41 -14.38 1.84
CA LEU A 27 -1.45 -15.72 1.24
C LEU A 27 -0.09 -16.43 1.25
N GLU A 28 1.02 -15.69 1.31
CA GLU A 28 2.36 -16.28 1.37
C GLU A 28 2.64 -16.85 2.76
N THR A 29 2.30 -16.09 3.81
CA THR A 29 2.64 -16.46 5.19
C THR A 29 1.48 -17.09 5.97
N GLY A 30 0.25 -17.01 5.44
CA GLY A 30 -0.99 -17.42 6.10
C GLY A 30 -1.37 -16.57 7.31
N LYS A 31 -0.75 -15.39 7.48
CA LYS A 31 -1.00 -14.50 8.62
C LYS A 31 -1.93 -13.37 8.22
N THR A 32 -2.78 -12.96 9.15
CA THR A 32 -3.53 -11.71 8.99
C THR A 32 -2.59 -10.51 9.20
N ILE A 33 -2.50 -9.65 8.20
CA ILE A 33 -1.71 -8.42 8.20
C ILE A 33 -2.66 -7.22 8.27
N THR A 34 -2.30 -6.23 9.09
CA THR A 34 -2.98 -4.93 9.10
C THR A 34 -2.28 -4.00 8.12
N GLY A 35 -3.05 -3.45 7.19
CA GLY A 35 -2.56 -2.58 6.14
C GLY A 35 -2.76 -3.17 4.76
N VAL A 36 -3.56 -2.50 3.95
CA VAL A 36 -3.79 -2.85 2.54
C VAL A 36 -3.39 -1.67 1.67
N TRP A 37 -2.70 -1.98 0.57
CA TRP A 37 -2.38 -1.03 -0.47
C TRP A 37 -3.29 -1.25 -1.66
N HIS A 38 -4.10 -0.25 -1.97
CA HIS A 38 -4.90 -0.21 -3.19
C HIS A 38 -4.09 0.45 -4.30
N LEU A 39 -3.54 -0.39 -5.19
CA LEU A 39 -2.73 0.07 -6.30
C LEU A 39 -3.62 0.77 -7.34
N THR A 40 -3.10 1.82 -7.97
CA THR A 40 -3.82 2.47 -9.09
C THR A 40 -3.90 1.57 -10.32
N ARG A 41 -2.99 0.58 -10.42
CA ARG A 41 -2.96 -0.43 -11.47
C ARG A 41 -2.52 -1.77 -10.88
N GLY A 42 -3.27 -2.82 -11.17
CA GLY A 42 -3.00 -4.18 -10.67
C GLY A 42 -3.85 -4.52 -9.46
N ASP A 43 -3.47 -5.60 -8.77
CA ASP A 43 -4.15 -6.09 -7.58
C ASP A 43 -3.70 -5.35 -6.32
N ASP A 44 -4.54 -5.38 -5.30
CA ASP A 44 -4.18 -4.88 -3.97
C ASP A 44 -3.09 -5.74 -3.35
N ILE A 45 -2.19 -5.12 -2.59
CA ILE A 45 -1.07 -5.80 -1.93
C ILE A 45 -1.09 -5.58 -0.43
N CYS A 46 -0.55 -6.55 0.30
CA CYS A 46 -0.46 -6.50 1.76
C CYS A 46 0.61 -5.50 2.21
N HIS A 47 0.45 -4.90 3.39
CA HIS A 47 1.54 -4.17 4.04
C HIS A 47 2.53 -5.12 4.75
N ASN A 48 3.08 -6.06 4.00
CA ASN A 48 4.02 -7.09 4.48
C ASN A 48 5.49 -6.81 4.08
N GLY A 49 5.75 -5.74 3.34
CA GLY A 49 7.09 -5.35 2.87
C GLY A 49 7.26 -5.40 1.35
N GLU A 50 6.25 -5.84 0.59
CA GLU A 50 6.29 -5.83 -0.88
C GLU A 50 6.42 -4.41 -1.48
N ALA A 51 5.88 -3.40 -0.79
CA ALA A 51 5.96 -2.00 -1.18
C ALA A 51 6.90 -1.19 -0.28
N GLU A 52 7.84 -0.47 -0.91
CA GLU A 52 8.66 0.56 -0.29
C GLU A 52 7.89 1.90 -0.34
N VAL A 53 7.70 2.55 0.81
CA VAL A 53 7.10 3.89 0.86
C VAL A 53 8.15 4.93 0.53
N LEU A 54 7.89 5.76 -0.49
CA LEU A 54 8.79 6.82 -0.92
C LEU A 54 8.38 8.18 -0.33
N GLU A 55 7.08 8.50 -0.36
CA GLU A 55 6.54 9.77 0.12
C GLU A 55 5.06 9.66 0.51
N GLY A 56 4.63 10.42 1.51
CA GLY A 56 3.22 10.62 1.84
C GLY A 56 2.94 10.64 3.35
N PRO A 57 1.66 10.76 3.75
CA PRO A 57 0.49 10.82 2.87
C PRO A 57 0.43 12.13 2.07
N LEU A 58 -0.02 12.04 0.82
CA LEU A 58 -0.15 13.17 -0.09
C LEU A 58 -1.28 14.10 0.37
N ALA A 59 -1.03 15.40 0.28
CA ALA A 59 -2.06 16.40 0.48
C ALA A 59 -3.04 16.42 -0.71
N PRO A 60 -4.33 16.71 -0.48
CA PRO A 60 -5.26 16.94 -1.58
C PRO A 60 -4.81 18.15 -2.41
N PRO A 61 -5.11 18.18 -3.72
CA PRO A 61 -4.92 19.39 -4.52
C PRO A 61 -5.78 20.54 -3.98
N ILE A 62 -5.31 21.78 -4.20
CA ILE A 62 -6.02 23.03 -3.88
C ILE A 62 -7.07 23.32 -4.95
#